data_AF-A0A367FXQ5-F1
#
_entry.id   AF-A0A367FXQ5-F1
#
_cell.length_a   1.000
_cell.length_b   1.000
_cell.length_c   1.000
_cell.angle_alpha   90.00
_cell.angle_beta   90.00
_cell.angle_gamma   90.00
#
_symmetry.space_group_name_H-M   'P 1'
#
loop_
_entity.id
_entity.type
_entity.pdbx_description
1 polymer ?
#
loop_
_entity_poly.entity_id
_entity_poly.type
_entity_poly.pdbx_seq_one_letter_code
_entity_poly.pdbx_strand_id
1 'polypeptide(L)'
;MGNMRRYGAPGNPETDEGREQRSGLIILQRSKDLMKYLYTSFVKYPRSEKLGFVADYKKCLFQFLILIITAQKKYFKKTTLQDADVQLELLRMFNDLSYDMKFVDEKRYILVSEKLCEIGRLLGGWIRSQKETSTNTGK
;
A
#
# COMPACT_ATOMS: atom_id res chain seq x y z
N MET A 1 11.11 2.16 33.73
CA MET A 1 10.37 3.36 33.27
C MET A 1 10.43 3.41 31.75
N GLY A 2 9.28 3.53 31.08
CA GLY A 2 9.12 3.36 29.64
C GLY A 2 9.81 4.43 28.80
N ASN A 3 10.52 3.99 27.75
CA ASN A 3 11.10 4.85 26.74
C ASN A 3 10.00 5.62 25.98
N MET A 4 9.89 6.91 26.29
CA MET A 4 9.09 7.88 25.55
C MET A 4 9.66 7.99 24.12
N ARG A 5 9.10 7.23 23.18
CA ARG A 5 9.42 7.36 21.75
C ARG A 5 9.11 8.79 21.33
N ARG A 6 10.16 9.56 21.02
CA ARG A 6 10.09 10.90 20.44
C ARG A 6 9.34 10.79 19.11
N TYR A 7 8.05 11.08 19.10
CA TYR A 7 7.35 11.38 17.86
C TYR A 7 7.89 12.73 17.39
N GLY A 8 8.53 12.74 16.22
CA GLY A 8 8.97 13.99 15.56
C GLY A 8 7.78 14.94 15.39
N ALA A 9 8.06 16.23 15.53
CA ALA A 9 7.06 17.28 15.45
C ALA A 9 6.15 17.11 14.21
N PRO A 10 4.83 17.32 14.32
CA PRO A 10 3.96 17.33 13.15
C PRO A 10 4.40 18.45 12.23
N GLY A 11 4.82 18.10 11.00
CA GLY A 11 5.18 19.07 9.97
C GLY A 11 4.04 20.07 9.73
N ASN A 12 4.40 21.31 9.40
CA ASN A 12 3.46 22.40 9.15
C ASN A 12 2.43 21.98 8.07
N PRO A 13 1.10 22.02 8.32
CA PRO A 13 0.08 21.56 7.37
C PRO A 13 0.00 22.36 6.05
N GLU A 14 0.71 23.49 5.93
CA GLU A 14 0.71 24.37 4.75
C GLU A 14 1.91 24.16 3.80
N THR A 15 2.95 23.42 4.19
CA THR A 15 4.10 23.10 3.32
C THR A 15 3.84 21.86 2.46
N ASP A 16 4.56 21.70 1.33
CA ASP A 16 4.47 20.54 0.44
C ASP A 16 4.58 19.20 1.21
N GLU A 17 5.43 19.18 2.26
CA GLU A 17 5.56 18.06 3.21
C GLU A 17 4.24 17.66 3.88
N GLY A 18 3.38 18.62 4.24
CA GLY A 18 2.07 18.38 4.85
C GLY A 18 1.07 17.72 3.90
N ARG A 19 1.10 18.05 2.60
CA ARG A 19 0.25 17.42 1.57
C ARG A 19 0.70 16.00 1.26
N GLU A 20 2.02 15.78 1.22
CA GLU A 20 2.60 14.45 1.04
C GLU A 20 2.29 13.52 2.22
N GLN A 21 2.40 14.03 3.45
CA GLN A 21 2.10 13.25 4.64
C GLN A 21 0.63 12.79 4.64
N ARG A 22 -0.29 13.67 4.25
CA ARG A 22 -1.73 13.37 4.09
C ARG A 22 -1.96 12.30 3.03
N SER A 23 -1.31 12.41 1.87
CA SER A 23 -1.44 11.44 0.78
C SER A 23 -0.99 10.04 1.20
N GLY A 24 0.16 9.94 1.88
CA GLY A 24 0.64 8.68 2.44
C GLY A 24 -0.29 8.10 3.52
N LEU A 25 -0.88 8.95 4.37
CA LEU A 25 -1.84 8.53 5.40
C LEU A 25 -3.11 7.95 4.78
N ILE A 26 -3.61 8.56 3.69
CA ILE A 26 -4.80 8.07 2.98
C ILE A 26 -4.50 6.70 2.35
N ILE A 27 -3.35 6.54 1.69
CA ILE A 27 -2.95 5.24 1.11
C ILE A 27 -2.86 4.17 2.19
N LEU A 28 -2.24 4.49 3.34
CA LEU A 28 -2.11 3.57 4.45
C LEU A 28 -3.48 3.12 5.00
N GLN A 29 -4.41 4.06 5.15
CA GLN A 29 -5.77 3.78 5.62
C GLN A 29 -6.51 2.86 4.63
N ARG A 30 -6.47 3.16 3.32
CA ARG A 30 -7.11 2.34 2.28
C ARG A 30 -6.51 0.94 2.21
N SER A 31 -5.20 0.84 2.37
CA SER A 31 -4.48 -0.44 2.41
C SER A 31 -4.87 -1.28 3.62
N LYS A 32 -5.06 -0.66 4.78
CA LYS A 32 -5.55 -1.32 5.99
C LYS A 32 -6.98 -1.85 5.81
N ASP A 33 -7.85 -1.07 5.18
CA ASP A 33 -9.23 -1.48 4.92
C ASP A 33 -9.28 -2.66 3.92
N LEU A 34 -8.46 -2.60 2.86
CA LEU A 34 -8.25 -3.72 1.93
C LEU A 34 -7.76 -4.97 2.68
N MET A 35 -6.75 -4.83 3.52
CA MET A 35 -6.19 -5.95 4.29
C MET A 35 -7.24 -6.59 5.21
N LYS A 36 -8.06 -5.78 5.89
CA LYS A 36 -9.17 -6.28 6.72
C LYS A 36 -10.15 -7.12 5.89
N TYR A 37 -10.50 -6.66 4.68
CA TYR A 37 -11.38 -7.39 3.77
C TYR A 37 -10.75 -8.67 3.21
N LEU A 38 -9.45 -8.65 2.88
CA LEU A 38 -8.74 -9.84 2.40
C LEU A 38 -8.64 -10.91 3.49
N TYR A 39 -8.45 -10.52 4.75
CA TYR A 39 -8.43 -11.47 5.86
C TYR A 39 -9.76 -12.21 6.06
N THR A 40 -10.90 -11.58 5.82
CA THR A 40 -12.19 -12.28 5.84
C THR A 40 -12.34 -13.21 4.64
N SER A 41 -11.77 -12.85 3.48
CA SER A 41 -11.77 -13.66 2.27
C SER A 41 -10.85 -14.89 2.39
N PHE A 42 -9.69 -14.78 3.02
CA PHE A 42 -8.73 -15.87 3.22
C PHE A 42 -9.28 -17.03 4.05
N VAL A 43 -10.32 -16.81 4.85
CA VAL A 43 -11.00 -17.89 5.59
C VAL A 43 -11.59 -18.93 4.64
N LYS A 44 -12.05 -18.49 3.46
CA LYS A 44 -12.72 -19.34 2.47
C LYS A 44 -11.76 -20.18 1.61
N TYR A 45 -10.46 -19.91 1.67
CA TYR A 45 -9.49 -20.60 0.85
C TYR A 45 -9.37 -22.08 1.26
N PRO A 46 -9.02 -22.98 0.32
CA PRO A 46 -8.74 -24.37 0.63
C PRO A 46 -7.65 -24.48 1.70
N ARG A 47 -7.76 -25.50 2.58
CA ARG A 47 -6.85 -25.65 3.73
C ARG A 47 -5.39 -25.83 3.29
N SER A 48 -5.16 -26.50 2.17
CA SER A 48 -3.84 -26.73 1.56
C SER A 48 -3.13 -25.43 1.17
N GLU A 49 -3.88 -24.47 0.62
CA GLU A 49 -3.35 -23.20 0.10
C GLU A 49 -3.23 -22.10 1.17
N LYS A 50 -3.82 -22.32 2.36
CA LYS A 50 -3.74 -21.34 3.46
C LYS A 50 -2.32 -21.14 3.99
N LEU A 51 -1.47 -22.16 3.91
CA LEU A 51 -0.10 -22.11 4.40
C LEU A 51 0.90 -21.69 3.32
N GLY A 52 0.56 -21.87 2.04
CA GLY A 52 1.34 -21.39 0.90
C GLY A 52 0.83 -20.05 0.41
N PHE A 53 -0.10 -20.08 -0.55
CA PHE A 53 -0.60 -18.90 -1.25
C PHE A 53 -1.07 -17.76 -0.33
N VAL A 54 -1.89 -18.07 0.68
CA VAL A 54 -2.40 -17.03 1.60
C VAL A 54 -1.28 -16.42 2.46
N ALA A 55 -0.26 -17.20 2.81
CA ALA A 55 0.89 -16.70 3.57
C ALA A 55 1.74 -15.74 2.71
N ASP A 56 1.98 -16.11 1.45
CA ASP A 56 2.71 -15.26 0.50
C ASP A 56 1.94 -13.97 0.17
N TYR A 57 0.63 -14.06 -0.02
CA TYR A 57 -0.23 -12.89 -0.20
C TYR A 57 -0.11 -11.94 1.01
N LYS A 58 -0.23 -12.47 2.23
CA LYS A 58 -0.08 -11.67 3.46
C LYS A 58 1.29 -11.02 3.53
N LYS A 59 2.36 -11.75 3.20
CA LYS A 59 3.72 -11.22 3.19
C LYS A 59 3.86 -10.05 2.22
N CYS A 60 3.30 -10.15 1.02
CA CYS A 60 3.26 -9.06 0.05
C CYS A 60 2.48 -7.84 0.57
N LEU A 61 1.31 -8.04 1.18
CA LEU A 61 0.53 -6.96 1.81
C LEU A 61 1.34 -6.22 2.89
N PHE A 62 2.01 -6.96 3.77
CA PHE A 62 2.85 -6.37 4.81
C PHE A 62 4.04 -5.62 4.20
N GLN A 63 4.68 -6.18 3.17
CA GLN A 63 5.78 -5.52 2.49
C GLN A 63 5.35 -4.19 1.87
N PHE A 64 4.18 -4.16 1.21
CA PHE A 64 3.61 -2.93 0.69
C PHE A 64 3.39 -1.89 1.79
N LEU A 65 2.78 -2.27 2.92
CA LEU A 65 2.58 -1.36 4.06
C LEU A 65 3.90 -0.82 4.63
N ILE A 66 4.93 -1.66 4.75
CA ILE A 66 6.26 -1.24 5.21
C ILE A 66 6.86 -0.21 4.27
N LEU A 67 6.73 -0.41 2.95
CA LEU A 67 7.23 0.52 1.93
C LEU A 67 6.50 1.86 1.99
N ILE A 68 5.18 1.87 2.15
CA ILE A 68 4.40 3.11 2.32
C ILE A 68 4.83 3.86 3.58
N ILE A 69 4.93 3.18 4.72
CA ILE A 69 5.36 3.80 5.99
C ILE A 69 6.79 4.34 5.87
N THR A 70 7.66 3.61 5.19
CA THR A 70 9.06 3.99 4.99
C THR A 70 9.16 5.20 4.06
N ALA A 71 8.38 5.22 2.97
CA ALA A 71 8.26 6.39 2.10
C ALA A 71 7.73 7.61 2.85
N GLN A 72 6.78 7.43 3.79
CA GLN A 72 6.30 8.53 4.61
C GLN A 72 7.36 9.12 5.56
N LYS A 73 8.33 8.31 6.01
CA LYS A 73 9.36 8.73 6.98
C LYS A 73 10.67 9.15 6.35
N LYS A 74 10.98 8.72 5.13
CA LYS A 74 12.23 9.06 4.44
C LYS A 74 12.15 10.44 3.79
N TYR A 75 13.29 11.15 3.77
CA TYR A 75 13.42 12.43 3.08
C TYR A 75 13.59 12.26 1.55
N PHE A 76 14.23 11.17 1.10
CA PHE A 76 14.34 10.77 -0.31
C PHE A 76 13.53 9.51 -0.59
N LYS A 77 12.42 9.66 -1.35
CA LYS A 77 11.34 8.66 -1.45
C LYS A 77 11.23 7.96 -2.81
N LYS A 78 11.99 8.40 -3.81
CA LYS A 78 11.77 8.02 -5.22
C LYS A 78 11.86 6.52 -5.48
N THR A 79 12.90 5.85 -4.97
CA THR A 79 13.06 4.40 -5.11
C THR A 79 12.05 3.61 -4.28
N THR A 80 11.79 4.03 -3.04
CA THR A 80 10.84 3.34 -2.16
C THR A 80 9.39 3.38 -2.68
N LEU A 81 8.98 4.47 -3.34
CA LEU A 81 7.65 4.53 -3.96
C LEU A 81 7.56 3.65 -5.22
N GLN A 82 8.64 3.51 -5.99
CA GLN A 82 8.70 2.56 -7.10
C GLN A 82 8.64 1.12 -6.61
N ASP A 83 9.35 0.79 -5.53
CA ASP A 83 9.25 -0.54 -4.91
C ASP A 83 7.81 -0.82 -4.44
N ALA A 84 7.12 0.19 -3.90
CA ALA A 84 5.72 0.06 -3.50
C ALA A 84 4.80 -0.20 -4.70
N ASP A 85 5.08 0.43 -5.84
CA ASP A 85 4.33 0.23 -7.09
C ASP A 85 4.49 -1.21 -7.61
N VAL A 86 5.72 -1.74 -7.59
CA VAL A 86 5.99 -3.14 -7.95
C VAL A 86 5.24 -4.11 -7.02
N GLN A 87 5.22 -3.84 -5.71
CA GLN A 87 4.46 -4.66 -4.77
C GLN A 87 2.95 -4.58 -5.03
N LEU A 88 2.44 -3.41 -5.45
CA LEU A 88 1.02 -3.26 -5.77
C LEU A 88 0.63 -4.09 -7.01
N GLU A 89 1.48 -4.13 -8.04
CA GLU A 89 1.25 -4.99 -9.21
C GLU A 89 1.29 -6.47 -8.82
N LEU A 90 2.18 -6.86 -7.91
CA LEU A 90 2.20 -8.23 -7.39
C LEU A 90 0.89 -8.58 -6.63
N LEU A 91 0.32 -7.63 -5.87
CA LEU A 91 -0.99 -7.82 -5.22
C LEU A 91 -2.14 -8.00 -6.23
N ARG A 92 -2.09 -7.31 -7.38
CA ARG A 92 -3.05 -7.49 -8.46
C ARG A 92 -2.95 -8.88 -9.07
N MET A 93 -1.73 -9.31 -9.39
CA MET A 93 -1.47 -10.66 -9.88
C MET A 93 -1.97 -11.73 -8.90
N PHE A 94 -1.73 -11.56 -7.60
CA PHE A 94 -2.29 -12.48 -6.60
C PHE A 94 -3.82 -12.48 -6.59
N ASN A 95 -4.48 -11.32 -6.75
CA ASN A 95 -5.94 -11.27 -6.85
C ASN A 95 -6.46 -11.99 -8.09
N ASP A 96 -5.80 -11.83 -9.24
CA ASP A 96 -6.14 -12.52 -10.49
C ASP A 96 -5.97 -14.04 -10.36
N LEU A 97 -4.82 -14.50 -9.84
CA LEU A 97 -4.59 -15.92 -9.56
C LEU A 97 -5.64 -16.52 -8.61
N SER A 98 -6.05 -15.75 -7.60
CA SER A 98 -7.08 -16.18 -6.65
C SER A 98 -8.43 -16.42 -7.34
N TYR A 99 -8.73 -15.64 -8.37
CA TYR A 99 -9.94 -15.79 -9.18
C TYR A 99 -9.82 -16.94 -10.18
N ASP A 100 -8.68 -17.06 -10.87
CA ASP A 100 -8.40 -18.14 -11.83
C ASP A 100 -8.47 -19.53 -11.16
N MET A 101 -7.93 -19.63 -9.94
CA MET A 101 -7.98 -20.85 -9.13
C MET A 101 -9.35 -21.08 -8.45
N LYS A 102 -10.32 -20.18 -8.69
CA LYS A 102 -11.69 -20.22 -8.12
C LYS A 102 -11.71 -20.24 -6.59
N PHE A 103 -10.72 -19.62 -5.94
CA PHE A 103 -10.70 -19.47 -4.48
C PHE A 103 -11.66 -18.37 -4.00
N VAL A 104 -12.04 -17.45 -4.89
CA VAL A 104 -12.89 -16.31 -4.58
C VAL A 104 -13.99 -16.13 -5.62
N ASP A 105 -15.17 -15.72 -5.16
CA ASP A 105 -16.29 -15.35 -6.04
C ASP A 105 -15.95 -14.07 -6.83
N GLU A 106 -16.51 -13.96 -8.03
CA GLU A 106 -16.38 -12.80 -8.93
C GLU A 106 -16.68 -11.46 -8.22
N LYS A 107 -17.74 -11.41 -7.40
CA LYS A 107 -18.09 -10.20 -6.65
C LYS A 107 -16.96 -9.70 -5.73
N ARG A 108 -16.20 -10.61 -5.13
CA ARG A 108 -15.08 -10.24 -4.25
C ARG A 108 -13.85 -9.87 -5.06
N TYR A 109 -13.61 -10.59 -6.15
CA TYR A 109 -12.55 -10.27 -7.10
C TYR A 109 -12.67 -8.83 -7.61
N ILE A 110 -13.86 -8.42 -8.07
CA ILE A 110 -14.13 -7.07 -8.54
C ILE A 110 -13.90 -6.04 -7.42
N LEU A 111 -14.45 -6.29 -6.23
CA LEU A 111 -14.29 -5.38 -5.10
C LEU A 111 -12.83 -5.19 -4.70
N VAL A 112 -12.04 -6.26 -4.64
CA VAL A 112 -10.60 -6.19 -4.34
C VAL A 112 -9.85 -5.45 -5.45
N SER A 113 -10.17 -5.74 -6.72
CA SER A 113 -9.57 -5.10 -7.88
C SER A 113 -9.82 -3.58 -7.89
N GLU A 114 -11.06 -3.15 -7.60
CA GLU A 114 -11.41 -1.74 -7.47
C GLU A 114 -10.60 -1.04 -6.38
N LYS A 115 -10.43 -1.69 -5.21
CA LYS A 115 -9.63 -1.16 -4.10
C LYS A 115 -8.14 -1.07 -4.47
N LEU A 116 -7.59 -2.07 -5.14
CA LEU A 116 -6.21 -2.04 -5.63
C LEU A 116 -6.01 -0.96 -6.71
N CYS A 117 -7.00 -0.72 -7.56
CA CYS A 117 -6.98 0.36 -8.55
C CYS A 117 -7.00 1.74 -7.88
N GLU A 118 -7.87 1.93 -6.87
CA GLU A 118 -7.94 3.15 -6.06
C GLU A 118 -6.59 3.46 -5.39
N ILE A 119 -5.99 2.45 -4.74
CA ILE A 119 -4.66 2.56 -4.11
C ILE A 119 -3.60 2.94 -5.15
N GLY A 120 -3.63 2.33 -6.34
CA GLY A 120 -2.67 2.63 -7.41
C GLY A 120 -2.79 4.06 -7.95
N ARG A 121 -4.02 4.59 -8.09
CA ARG A 121 -4.23 5.99 -8.50
C ARG A 121 -3.64 6.97 -7.47
N LEU A 122 -3.84 6.69 -6.18
CA LEU A 122 -3.27 7.49 -5.10
C LEU A 122 -1.74 7.43 -5.08
N LEU A 123 -1.18 6.23 -5.25
CA LEU A 123 0.27 6.01 -5.30
C LEU A 123 0.91 6.72 -6.51
N GLY A 124 0.31 6.59 -7.69
CA GLY A 124 0.77 7.26 -8.91
C GLY A 124 0.73 8.79 -8.79
N GLY A 125 -0.33 9.33 -8.17
CA GLY A 125 -0.42 10.75 -7.84
C GLY A 125 0.72 11.22 -6.92
N TRP A 126 1.03 10.42 -5.89
CA TRP A 126 2.12 10.73 -4.97
C TRP A 126 3.51 10.66 -5.64
N ILE A 127 3.75 9.65 -6.48
CA ILE A 127 4.99 9.52 -7.27
C ILE A 127 5.19 10.72 -8.19
N ARG A 128 4.11 11.20 -8.84
CA ARG A 128 4.17 12.37 -9.72
C ARG A 128 4.52 13.64 -8.93
N SER A 129 3.89 13.85 -7.77
CA SER A 129 4.18 14.97 -6.88
C SER A 129 5.67 15.02 -6.53
N GLN A 130 6.30 13.88 -6.19
CA GLN A 130 7.73 13.82 -5.87
C GLN A 130 8.65 14.23 -7.04
N LYS A 131 8.27 13.90 -8.28
CA LYS A 131 9.05 14.27 -9.48
C LYS A 131 9.00 15.77 -9.74
N GLU A 132 7.85 16.39 -9.49
CA GLU A 132 7.63 17.83 -9.68
C GLU A 132 8.40 18.65 -8.61
N THR A 133 8.40 18.23 -7.34
CA THR A 133 9.20 18.87 -6.28
C THR A 133 10.71 18.83 -6.57
N SER A 134 11.20 17.73 -7.17
CA SER A 134 12.62 17.58 -7.52
C SER A 134 13.08 18.52 -8.64
N THR A 135 12.18 18.96 -9.52
CA THR A 135 12.50 19.84 -10.66
C THR A 135 12.39 21.33 -10.31
N ASN A 136 11.65 21.68 -9.26
CA ASN A 136 11.47 23.07 -8.85
C ASN A 136 12.61 23.60 -7.96
N THR A 137 13.35 22.73 -7.26
CA THR A 137 14.53 23.12 -6.44
C THR A 137 15.78 23.43 -7.28
N GLY A 138 15.74 23.17 -8.59
CA GLY A 138 16.85 23.43 -9.53
C GLY A 138 16.72 24.70 -10.36
N LYS A 139 15.76 25.59 -10.05
CA LYS A 139 15.60 26.92 -10.66
C LYS A 139 15.79 28.02 -9.64
#